data_AF-A0A084GZW2-F1
#
_entry.id   AF-A0A084GZW2-F1
#
_cell.length_a   1.000
_cell.length_b   1.000
_cell.length_c   1.000
_cell.angle_alpha   90.00
_cell.angle_beta   90.00
_cell.angle_gamma   90.00
#
_symmetry.space_group_name_H-M   'P 1'
#
loop_
_entity.id
_entity.type
_entity.pdbx_description
1 polymer ?
#
loop_
_entity_poly.entity_id
_entity_poly.type
_entity_poly.pdbx_seq_one_letter_code
_entity_poly.pdbx_strand_id
1 'polypeptide(L)'
;MKTSILNGNMRRLLMLFGILLIGGSALTALTNPLPPNEQIEFLLFLGIIAGIYYLLLGLYFLGGLWRRLFFILLLTAGIMCILMSFYLAV
;
A
#
# COMPACT_ATOMS: atom_id res chain seq x y z
N MET A 1 19.84 20.64 -9.70
CA MET A 1 19.07 21.32 -8.63
C MET A 1 17.54 21.24 -8.79
N LYS A 2 16.99 20.93 -9.97
CA LYS A 2 15.53 20.80 -10.21
C LYS A 2 14.90 19.47 -9.73
N THR A 3 15.73 18.45 -9.52
CA THR A 3 15.29 17.09 -9.14
C THR A 3 14.94 16.93 -7.66
N SER A 4 15.46 17.79 -6.76
CA SER A 4 15.16 17.72 -5.32
C SER A 4 13.78 18.29 -4.97
N ILE A 5 13.32 19.32 -5.68
CA ILE A 5 12.00 19.97 -5.45
C ILE A 5 10.86 19.06 -5.94
N LEU A 6 11.07 18.36 -7.06
CA LEU A 6 10.10 17.43 -7.64
C LEU A 6 9.88 16.20 -6.75
N ASN A 7 10.93 15.71 -6.10
CA ASN A 7 10.82 14.64 -5.10
C ASN A 7 9.96 15.04 -3.89
N GLY A 8 10.02 16.31 -3.46
CA GLY A 8 9.23 16.81 -2.32
C GLY A 8 7.72 16.84 -2.58
N ASN A 9 7.32 17.36 -3.75
CA ASN A 9 5.91 17.40 -4.14
C ASN A 9 5.36 16.00 -4.42
N MET A 10 6.13 15.15 -5.11
CA MET A 10 5.71 13.79 -5.41
C MET A 10 5.55 12.95 -4.15
N ARG A 11 6.43 13.11 -3.15
CA ARG A 11 6.32 12.45 -1.84
C ARG A 11 5.03 12.83 -1.12
N ARG A 12 4.70 14.12 -1.06
CA ARG A 12 3.44 14.59 -0.44
C ARG A 12 2.22 14.03 -1.17
N LEU A 13 2.26 14.01 -2.49
CA LEU A 13 1.15 13.51 -3.31
C LEU A 13 0.92 12.02 -3.08
N LEU A 14 1.98 11.21 -3.06
CA LEU A 14 1.91 9.78 -2.73
C LEU A 14 1.44 9.54 -1.29
N MET A 15 1.94 10.29 -0.30
CA MET A 15 1.42 10.21 1.07
C MET A 15 -0.07 10.50 1.14
N LEU A 16 -0.54 11.55 0.46
CA LEU A 16 -1.96 11.90 0.41
C LEU A 16 -2.79 10.79 -0.24
N PHE A 17 -2.29 10.18 -1.32
CA PHE A 17 -2.93 9.03 -1.97
C PHE A 17 -3.04 7.83 -1.03
N GLY A 18 -2.00 7.54 -0.25
CA GLY A 18 -2.03 6.49 0.77
C GLY A 18 -3.13 6.73 1.80
N ILE A 19 -3.23 7.95 2.33
CA ILE A 19 -4.28 8.34 3.28
C ILE A 19 -5.66 8.19 2.63
N LEU A 20 -5.81 8.63 1.37
CA LEU A 20 -7.09 8.60 0.67
C LEU A 20 -7.57 7.15 0.42
N LEU A 21 -6.70 6.27 -0.08
CA LEU A 21 -7.06 4.89 -0.41
C LEU A 21 -7.36 4.06 0.84
N ILE A 22 -6.50 4.18 1.86
CA ILE A 22 -6.59 3.39 3.09
C ILE A 22 -7.64 3.97 4.03
N GLY A 23 -7.66 5.30 4.19
CA GLY A 23 -8.70 5.98 4.95
C GLY A 23 -10.08 5.82 4.31
N GLY A 24 -10.17 5.89 2.99
CA GLY A 24 -11.42 5.66 2.26
C GLY A 24 -11.94 4.23 2.45
N SER A 25 -11.08 3.22 2.35
CA SER A 25 -11.47 1.82 2.59
C SER A 25 -11.84 1.54 4.06
N ALA A 26 -11.15 2.17 5.02
CA ALA A 26 -11.53 2.10 6.44
C ALA A 26 -12.91 2.73 6.67
N LEU A 27 -13.18 3.88 6.03
CA LEU A 27 -14.47 4.56 6.12
C LEU A 27 -15.59 3.72 5.52
N THR A 28 -15.34 3.05 4.38
CA THR A 28 -16.28 2.11 3.77
C THR A 28 -16.63 0.98 4.73
N ALA A 29 -15.64 0.37 5.40
CA ALA A 29 -15.87 -0.69 6.38
C ALA A 29 -16.63 -0.23 7.64
N LEU A 30 -16.55 1.07 7.97
CA LEU A 30 -17.32 1.67 9.05
C LEU A 30 -18.78 1.95 8.64
N THR A 31 -18.99 2.46 7.42
CA THR A 31 -20.33 2.79 6.90
C THR A 31 -21.12 1.57 6.41
N ASN A 32 -20.41 0.52 5.99
CA ASN A 32 -20.99 -0.75 5.56
C ASN A 32 -20.36 -1.89 6.37
N PRO A 33 -20.88 -2.16 7.58
CA PRO A 33 -20.25 -3.09 8.50
C PRO A 33 -20.32 -4.52 7.96
N LEU A 34 -19.15 -5.14 7.77
CA LEU A 34 -19.03 -6.57 7.55
C LEU A 34 -19.41 -7.36 8.81
N PRO A 35 -19.70 -8.67 8.70
CA PRO A 35 -19.91 -9.53 9.86
C PRO A 35 -18.78 -9.35 10.88
N PRO A 36 -19.08 -9.36 12.19
CA PRO A 36 -18.13 -8.96 13.24
C PRO A 36 -16.82 -9.77 13.24
N ASN A 37 -16.86 -11.03 12.79
CA ASN A 37 -15.67 -11.87 12.66
C ASN A 37 -14.78 -11.43 11.49
N GLU A 38 -15.37 -11.07 10.36
CA GLU A 38 -14.67 -10.62 9.14
C GLU A 38 -14.22 -9.16 9.24
N GLN A 39 -14.91 -8.35 10.04
CA GLN A 39 -14.56 -6.95 10.29
C GLN A 39 -13.18 -6.81 10.92
N ILE A 40 -12.85 -7.66 11.90
CA ILE A 40 -11.56 -7.64 12.59
C ILE A 40 -10.44 -8.04 11.64
N GLU A 41 -10.65 -9.10 10.85
CA GLU A 41 -9.70 -9.56 9.84
C GLU A 41 -9.46 -8.49 8.76
N PHE A 42 -10.53 -7.85 8.29
CA PHE A 42 -10.43 -6.76 7.33
C PHE A 42 -9.66 -5.56 7.90
N LEU A 43 -9.91 -5.16 9.14
CA LEU A 43 -9.23 -4.03 9.78
C LEU A 43 -7.74 -4.33 10.01
N LEU A 44 -7.41 -5.56 10.41
CA LEU A 44 -6.03 -6.04 10.53
C LEU A 44 -5.31 -6.04 9.17
N PHE A 45 -5.97 -6.54 8.12
CA PHE A 45 -5.46 -6.52 6.76
C PHE A 45 -5.18 -5.08 6.29
N LEU A 46 -6.11 -4.17 6.55
CA LEU A 46 -5.97 -2.77 6.19
C LEU A 46 -4.83 -2.07 6.93
N GLY A 47 -4.65 -2.37 8.22
CA GLY A 47 -3.53 -1.89 9.02
C GLY A 47 -2.17 -2.39 8.51
N ILE A 48 -2.07 -3.67 8.13
CA ILE A 48 -0.85 -4.26 7.56
C ILE A 48 -0.51 -3.59 6.23
N ILE A 49 -1.49 -3.41 5.34
CA ILE A 49 -1.29 -2.73 4.05
C ILE A 49 -0.83 -1.29 4.26
N ALA A 50 -1.40 -0.58 5.24
CA ALA A 50 -0.97 0.77 5.58
C ALA A 50 0.48 0.83 6.03
N GLY A 51 0.87 -0.05 6.94
CA GLY A 51 2.25 -0.15 7.41
C GLY A 51 3.22 -0.41 6.26
N ILE A 52 2.92 -1.39 5.42
CA ILE A 52 3.74 -1.74 4.26
C ILE A 52 3.84 -0.56 3.30
N TYR A 53 2.72 0.10 2.97
CA TYR A 53 2.68 1.23 2.03
C TYR A 53 3.59 2.38 2.47
N TYR A 54 3.43 2.87 3.70
CA TYR A 54 4.24 3.99 4.19
C TYR A 54 5.71 3.62 4.38
N LEU A 55 6.01 2.37 4.77
CA LEU A 55 7.37 1.86 4.87
C LEU A 55 8.04 1.81 3.49
N LEU A 56 7.35 1.26 2.48
CA LEU A 56 7.83 1.23 1.10
C LEU A 56 8.03 2.64 0.53
N LEU A 57 7.11 3.56 0.83
CA LEU A 57 7.23 4.96 0.42
C LEU A 57 8.44 5.64 1.07
N GLY A 58 8.68 5.37 2.36
CA GLY A 58 9.88 5.83 3.07
C GLY A 58 11.16 5.31 2.43
N LEU A 59 11.23 4.01 2.14
CA LEU A 59 12.37 3.36 1.47
C LEU A 59 12.62 3.90 0.06
N TYR A 60 11.56 4.18 -0.70
CA TYR A 60 11.66 4.70 -2.07
C TYR A 60 12.32 6.09 -2.12
N PHE A 61 12.01 6.95 -1.14
CA PHE A 61 12.58 8.29 -1.03
C PHE A 61 13.95 8.33 -0.34
N LEU A 62 14.35 7.27 0.38
CA LEU A 62 15.66 7.15 1.00
C LEU A 62 16.80 7.02 -0.04
N GLY A 63 16.48 6.53 -1.25
CA GLY A 63 17.38 6.52 -2.41
C GLY A 63 18.42 5.38 -2.41
N GLY A 64 19.07 5.16 -3.56
CA GLY A 64 20.14 4.16 -3.72
C GLY A 64 19.65 2.70 -3.76
N LEU A 65 20.30 1.83 -2.97
CA LEU A 65 20.07 0.38 -2.87
C LEU A 65 18.63 0.01 -2.48
N TRP A 66 17.98 0.87 -1.68
CA TRP A 66 16.61 0.67 -1.18
C TRP A 66 15.54 0.69 -2.28
N ARG A 67 15.80 1.37 -3.41
CA ARG A 67 14.89 1.34 -4.57
C ARG A 67 14.88 -0.03 -5.26
N ARG A 68 16.00 -0.75 -5.27
CA ARG A 68 16.05 -2.12 -5.84
C ARG A 68 15.25 -3.09 -4.98
N LEU A 69 15.39 -3.01 -3.66
CA LEU A 69 14.59 -3.80 -2.71
C LEU A 69 13.09 -3.52 -2.87
N PHE A 70 12.71 -2.25 -3.04
CA PHE A 70 11.33 -1.87 -3.34
C PHE A 70 10.79 -2.56 -4.60
N PHE A 71 11.53 -2.53 -5.72
CA PHE A 71 11.09 -3.18 -6.95
C PHE A 71 11.00 -4.71 -6.82
N ILE A 72 11.91 -5.34 -6.10
CA ILE A 72 11.88 -6.79 -5.86
C ILE A 72 10.64 -7.18 -5.05
N LEU A 73 10.36 -6.45 -3.95
CA LEU A 73 9.16 -6.66 -3.12
C LEU A 73 7.87 -6.44 -3.91
N LEU A 74 7.83 -5.41 -4.76
CA LEU A 74 6.67 -5.13 -5.60
C LEU A 74 6.43 -6.26 -6.61
N LEU A 75 7.50 -6.77 -7.20
CA LEU A 75 7.45 -7.83 -8.21
C LEU A 75 7.02 -9.16 -7.60
N THR A 76 7.56 -9.53 -6.43
CA THR A 76 7.11 -10.74 -5.72
C THR A 76 5.66 -10.64 -5.26
N ALA A 77 5.25 -9.50 -4.70
CA ALA A 77 3.85 -9.27 -4.30
C ALA A 77 2.89 -9.32 -5.52
N GLY A 78 3.29 -8.74 -6.65
CA GLY A 78 2.53 -8.77 -7.90
C GLY A 78 2.34 -10.19 -8.43
N ILE A 79 3.39 -11.01 -8.44
CA ILE A 79 3.30 -12.42 -8.86
C ILE A 79 2.36 -13.19 -7.94
N MET A 80 2.47 -13.02 -6.62
CA MET A 80 1.57 -13.66 -5.66
C MET A 80 0.10 -13.28 -5.88
N CYS A 81 -0.18 -12.00 -6.17
CA CYS A 81 -1.55 -11.57 -6.50
C CYS A 81 -2.10 -12.23 -7.77
N ILE A 82 -1.27 -12.36 -8.82
CA ILE A 82 -1.68 -13.01 -10.07
C ILE A 82 -1.98 -14.49 -9.83
N LEU A 83 -1.09 -15.19 -9.10
CA LEU A 83 -1.31 -16.60 -8.74
C LEU A 83 -2.57 -16.80 -7.91
N MET A 84 -2.84 -15.91 -6.95
CA MET A 84 -4.06 -15.95 -6.15
C MET A 84 -5.32 -15.72 -6.99
N SER A 85 -5.24 -14.83 -7.99
CA SER A 85 -6.35 -14.58 -8.92
C SER A 85 -6.67 -15.82 -9.76
N PHE A 86 -5.65 -16.54 -10.24
CA PHE A 86 -5.85 -17.81 -10.92
C PHE A 86 -6.41 -18.90 -9.99
N TYR A 87 -5.96 -18.94 -8.74
CA TYR A 87 -6.48 -19.87 -7.75
C TYR A 87 -7.96 -19.65 -7.44
N LEU A 88 -8.42 -18.38 -7.31
CA LEU A 88 -9.84 -18.08 -7.08
C LEU A 88 -10.72 -18.24 -8.34
N ALA A 89 -10.13 -18.17 -9.54
CA ALA A 89 -10.86 -18.30 -10.80
C ALA A 89 -11.14 -19.76 -11.19
N VAL A 90 -10.51 -20.71 -10.50
CA VAL A 90 -10.70 -22.17 -10.65
C VAL A 90 -11.61 -22.69 -9.55
#